data_AF-A0A2D0PJG2-F1
#
_entry.id   AF-A0A2D0PJG2-F1
#
_cell.length_a   1.000
_cell.length_b   1.000
_cell.length_c   1.000
_cell.angle_alpha   90.00
_cell.angle_beta   90.00
_cell.angle_gamma   90.00
#
_symmetry.space_group_name_H-M   'P 1'
#
loop_
_entity.id
_entity.type
_entity.pdbx_description
1 polymer ?
#
loop_
_entity_poly.entity_id
_entity_poly.type
_entity_poly.pdbx_seq_one_letter_code
_entity_poly.pdbx_strand_id
1 'polypeptide(L)'
;MQPICTNVDLARARTENKLRKIQAEKTRRDRINSSIEQLRMIFCPIMQITEEQAVKLEKADILEMAVTLLRQKAGLRANSSFARGFSQCLHEMLRHVSLHAPLPPKDREEIKRFYVLQRMSLRLGLMLLTQNHLSHRSPKRTASRNRVALWRPWKKN
;
A
#
# COMPACT_ATOMS: atom_id res chain seq x y z
N MET A 1 -51.47 8.14 -35.96
CA MET A 1 -51.51 8.88 -34.69
C MET A 1 -50.19 8.69 -33.98
N GLN A 2 -49.38 9.74 -33.80
CA GLN A 2 -48.17 9.67 -32.97
C GLN A 2 -48.52 10.11 -31.54
N PRO A 3 -47.98 9.46 -30.50
CA PRO A 3 -48.31 9.82 -29.13
C PRO A 3 -47.65 11.16 -28.80
N ILE A 4 -48.48 12.17 -28.54
CA ILE A 4 -48.05 13.47 -28.02
C ILE A 4 -47.60 13.21 -26.58
N CYS A 5 -46.29 13.06 -26.38
CA CYS A 5 -45.71 13.01 -25.05
C CYS A 5 -46.05 14.34 -24.36
N THR A 6 -46.88 14.30 -23.33
CA THR A 6 -47.36 15.51 -22.67
C THR A 6 -46.23 16.11 -21.83
N ASN A 7 -46.20 17.43 -21.65
CA ASN A 7 -45.19 18.11 -20.81
C ASN A 7 -45.06 17.49 -19.39
N VAL A 8 -46.13 16.85 -18.90
CA VAL A 8 -46.20 16.14 -17.62
C VAL A 8 -45.36 14.85 -17.64
N ASP A 9 -45.34 14.14 -18.76
CA ASP A 9 -44.55 12.91 -18.95
C ASP A 9 -43.05 13.20 -18.95
N LEU A 10 -42.65 14.29 -19.59
CA LEU A 10 -41.26 14.76 -19.60
C LEU A 10 -40.80 15.21 -18.21
N ALA A 11 -41.67 15.92 -17.46
CA ALA A 11 -41.40 16.34 -16.09
C ALA A 11 -41.24 15.15 -15.14
N ARG A 12 -42.11 14.14 -15.27
CA ARG A 12 -42.05 12.88 -14.50
C ARG A 12 -40.81 12.04 -14.83
N ALA A 13 -40.46 11.89 -16.11
CA ALA A 13 -39.22 11.22 -16.50
C ALA A 13 -37.97 11.93 -15.93
N ARG A 14 -38.02 13.26 -15.81
CA ARG A 14 -36.94 14.07 -15.23
C ARG A 14 -36.82 13.88 -13.70
N THR A 15 -37.94 13.79 -12.98
CA THR A 15 -37.93 13.52 -11.53
C THR A 15 -37.50 12.09 -11.22
N GLU A 16 -37.94 11.10 -12.00
CA GLU A 16 -37.49 9.71 -11.90
C GLU A 16 -35.99 9.58 -12.14
N ASN A 17 -35.46 10.25 -13.18
CA ASN A 17 -34.02 10.26 -13.45
C ASN A 17 -33.23 10.94 -12.31
N LYS A 18 -33.77 12.02 -11.73
CA LYS A 18 -33.18 12.66 -10.55
C LYS A 18 -33.18 11.72 -9.34
N LEU A 19 -34.26 10.97 -9.11
CA LEU A 19 -34.36 10.00 -8.03
C LEU A 19 -33.35 8.86 -8.19
N ARG A 20 -33.23 8.30 -9.40
CA ARG A 20 -32.21 7.27 -9.71
C ARG A 20 -30.80 7.78 -9.44
N LYS A 21 -30.50 9.03 -9.82
CA LYS A 21 -29.20 9.66 -9.54
C LYS A 21 -28.94 9.83 -8.04
N ILE A 22 -29.94 10.25 -7.27
CA ILE A 22 -29.84 10.39 -5.80
C ILE A 22 -29.58 9.02 -5.16
N GLN A 23 -30.31 7.99 -5.59
CA GLN A 23 -30.13 6.62 -5.08
C GLN A 23 -28.73 6.09 -5.42
N ALA A 24 -28.25 6.25 -6.65
CA ALA A 24 -26.91 5.84 -7.06
C ALA A 24 -25.82 6.53 -6.24
N GLU A 25 -25.97 7.84 -5.99
CA GLU A 25 -25.02 8.59 -5.17
C GLU A 25 -25.07 8.16 -3.70
N LYS A 26 -26.24 7.86 -3.15
CA LYS A 26 -26.38 7.29 -1.80
C LYS A 26 -25.63 5.96 -1.70
N THR A 27 -25.87 5.02 -2.60
CA THR A 27 -25.16 3.73 -2.63
C THR A 27 -23.65 3.91 -2.75
N ARG A 28 -23.18 4.87 -3.56
CA ARG A 28 -21.75 5.18 -3.68
C ARG A 28 -21.17 5.68 -2.36
N ARG A 29 -21.87 6.59 -1.67
CA ARG A 29 -21.46 7.14 -0.37
C ARG A 29 -21.43 6.05 0.70
N ASP A 30 -22.44 5.19 0.73
CA ASP A 30 -22.54 4.09 1.69
C ASP A 30 -21.37 3.10 1.50
N ARG A 31 -21.05 2.74 0.24
CA ARG A 31 -19.89 1.91 -0.07
C ARG A 31 -18.58 2.54 0.40
N ILE A 32 -18.39 3.83 0.18
CA ILE A 32 -17.18 4.55 0.62
C ILE A 32 -17.10 4.55 2.15
N ASN A 33 -18.18 4.88 2.84
CA ASN A 33 -18.20 4.91 4.30
C ASN A 33 -17.93 3.53 4.90
N SER A 34 -18.53 2.48 4.34
CA SER A 34 -18.27 1.10 4.76
C SER A 34 -16.80 0.72 4.58
N SER A 35 -16.17 1.09 3.46
CA SER A 35 -14.75 0.82 3.25
C SER A 35 -13.84 1.60 4.22
N ILE A 36 -14.20 2.83 4.59
CA ILE A 36 -13.43 3.62 5.58
C ILE A 36 -13.53 2.98 6.98
N GLU A 37 -14.72 2.47 7.34
CA GLU A 37 -14.89 1.77 8.61
C GLU A 37 -14.12 0.44 8.65
N GLN A 38 -14.14 -0.32 7.55
CA GLN A 38 -13.32 -1.53 7.43
C GLN A 38 -11.81 -1.23 7.58
N LEU A 39 -11.32 -0.13 6.99
CA LEU A 39 -9.93 0.29 7.16
C LEU A 39 -9.62 0.58 8.63
N ARG A 40 -10.49 1.30 9.34
CA ARG A 40 -10.34 1.56 10.77
C ARG A 40 -10.23 0.26 11.58
N MET A 41 -11.14 -0.68 11.36
CA MET A 41 -11.12 -1.99 12.03
C MET A 41 -9.85 -2.81 11.75
N ILE A 42 -9.31 -2.72 10.54
CA ILE A 42 -8.03 -3.36 10.18
C ILE A 42 -6.86 -2.67 10.88
N PHE A 43 -6.89 -1.35 11.04
CA PHE A 43 -5.76 -0.61 11.62
C PHE A 43 -5.67 -0.70 13.13
N CYS A 44 -6.79 -0.77 13.86
CA CYS A 44 -6.77 -0.88 15.32
C CYS A 44 -5.81 -1.96 15.84
N PRO A 45 -5.88 -3.23 15.41
CA PRO A 45 -4.98 -4.27 15.87
C PRO A 45 -3.55 -4.12 15.33
N ILE A 46 -3.38 -3.65 14.09
CA ILE A 46 -2.05 -3.56 13.45
C ILE A 46 -1.23 -2.41 14.06
N MET A 47 -1.88 -1.32 14.44
CA MET A 47 -1.27 -0.09 14.93
C MET A 47 -1.38 0.08 16.45
N GLN A 48 -1.90 -0.93 17.17
CA GLN A 48 -2.10 -0.90 18.63
C GLN A 48 -2.92 0.32 19.09
N ILE A 49 -3.93 0.69 18.30
CA ILE A 49 -4.82 1.81 18.61
C ILE A 49 -5.90 1.27 19.53
N THR A 50 -6.07 1.93 20.68
CA THR A 50 -7.12 1.59 21.63
C THR A 50 -8.49 2.00 21.09
N GLU A 51 -9.56 1.36 21.57
CA GLU A 51 -10.93 1.71 21.16
C GLU A 51 -11.26 3.20 21.36
N GLU A 52 -10.78 3.81 22.45
CA GLU A 52 -10.95 5.24 22.73
C GLU A 52 -10.25 6.15 21.72
N GLN A 53 -9.09 5.73 21.22
CA GLN A 53 -8.37 6.45 20.17
C GLN A 53 -9.01 6.22 18.81
N ALA A 54 -9.47 5.00 18.55
CA ALA A 54 -10.15 4.64 17.31
C ALA A 54 -11.39 5.51 17.10
N VAL A 55 -12.21 5.74 18.13
CA VAL A 55 -13.42 6.58 18.08
C VAL A 55 -13.12 8.02 17.67
N LYS A 56 -11.93 8.53 17.98
CA LYS A 56 -11.50 9.89 17.66
C LYS A 56 -10.87 10.03 16.27
N LEU A 57 -10.60 8.93 15.57
CA LEU A 57 -9.99 8.98 14.24
C LEU A 57 -10.95 9.65 13.26
N GLU A 58 -10.51 10.76 12.66
CA GLU A 58 -11.24 11.36 11.57
C GLU A 58 -11.05 10.54 10.29
N LYS A 59 -11.95 10.71 9.32
CA LYS A 59 -11.83 10.03 8.02
C LYS A 59 -10.51 10.35 7.30
N ALA A 60 -9.98 11.56 7.50
CA ALA A 60 -8.70 11.97 6.94
C ALA A 60 -7.54 11.16 7.56
N ASP A 61 -7.52 11.01 8.89
CA ASP A 61 -6.50 10.24 9.61
C ASP A 61 -6.48 8.78 9.18
N ILE A 62 -7.66 8.15 9.07
CA ILE A 62 -7.78 6.76 8.59
C ILE A 62 -7.17 6.62 7.19
N LEU A 63 -7.44 7.57 6.29
CA LEU A 63 -6.89 7.53 4.94
C LEU A 63 -5.38 7.80 4.91
N GLU A 64 -4.86 8.68 5.75
CA GLU A 64 -3.42 8.95 5.86
C GLU A 64 -2.66 7.73 6.40
N MET A 65 -3.21 7.06 7.41
CA MET A 65 -2.68 5.79 7.92
C MET A 65 -2.64 4.72 6.83
N ALA A 66 -3.70 4.61 6.02
CA ALA A 66 -3.75 3.68 4.89
C ALA A 66 -2.62 3.96 3.88
N VAL A 67 -2.41 5.22 3.51
CA VAL A 67 -1.35 5.62 2.58
C VAL A 67 0.03 5.29 3.17
N THR A 68 0.23 5.56 4.45
CA THR A 68 1.50 5.26 5.15
C THR A 68 1.81 3.77 5.12
N LEU A 69 0.83 2.93 5.46
CA LEU A 69 0.97 1.47 5.45
C LEU A 69 1.22 0.94 4.02
N LEU A 70 0.54 1.47 3.01
CA LEU A 70 0.74 1.09 1.62
C LEU A 70 2.12 1.48 1.11
N ARG A 71 2.62 2.68 1.46
CA ARG A 71 4.00 3.10 1.12
C ARG A 71 5.04 2.22 1.76
N GLN A 72 4.86 1.87 3.03
CA GLN A 72 5.74 0.95 3.73
C GLN A 72 5.76 -0.41 3.03
N LYS A 73 4.58 -0.99 2.73
CA LYS A 73 4.49 -2.27 2.02
C LYS A 73 5.08 -2.22 0.61
N ALA A 74 4.88 -1.13 -0.13
CA ALA A 74 5.45 -0.96 -1.46
C ALA A 74 6.99 -0.89 -1.42
N GLY A 75 7.55 -0.13 -0.47
CA GLY A 75 9.00 -0.05 -0.25
C GLY A 75 9.59 -1.40 0.17
N LEU A 76 8.92 -2.10 1.10
CA LEU A 76 9.34 -3.44 1.53
C LEU A 76 9.29 -4.46 0.38
N ARG A 77 8.27 -4.42 -0.49
CA ARG A 77 8.15 -5.34 -1.63
C ARG A 77 9.24 -5.10 -2.68
N ALA A 78 9.52 -3.84 -3.02
CA ALA A 78 10.58 -3.50 -3.97
C ALA A 78 11.98 -3.85 -3.42
N ASN A 79 12.24 -3.55 -2.15
CA ASN A 79 13.51 -3.88 -1.51
C ASN A 79 13.67 -5.39 -1.30
N SER A 80 12.61 -6.11 -0.95
CA SER A 80 12.67 -7.56 -0.76
C SER A 80 12.83 -8.33 -2.08
N SER A 81 12.24 -7.87 -3.19
CA SER A 81 12.46 -8.50 -4.51
C SER A 81 13.88 -8.28 -5.00
N PHE A 82 14.41 -7.05 -4.91
CA PHE A 82 15.79 -6.75 -5.26
C PHE A 82 16.78 -7.48 -4.34
N ALA A 83 16.62 -7.36 -3.01
CA ALA A 83 17.51 -8.01 -2.05
C ALA A 83 17.50 -9.53 -2.20
N ARG A 84 16.31 -10.13 -2.47
CA ARG A 84 16.19 -11.56 -2.77
C ARG A 84 16.95 -11.90 -4.06
N GLY A 85 16.71 -11.20 -5.16
CA GLY A 85 17.40 -11.44 -6.43
C GLY A 85 18.92 -11.28 -6.32
N PHE A 86 19.38 -10.22 -5.65
CA PHE A 86 20.79 -9.98 -5.35
C PHE A 86 21.39 -11.13 -4.53
N SER A 87 20.71 -11.56 -3.46
CA SER A 87 21.19 -12.67 -2.61
C SER A 87 21.25 -14.00 -3.37
N GLN A 88 20.29 -14.27 -4.26
CA GLN A 88 20.28 -15.46 -5.10
C GLN A 88 21.44 -15.44 -6.10
N CYS A 89 21.61 -14.34 -6.83
CA CYS A 89 22.70 -14.15 -7.77
C CYS A 89 24.07 -14.31 -7.10
N LEU A 90 24.27 -13.66 -5.95
CA LEU A 90 25.52 -13.75 -5.20
C LEU A 90 25.77 -15.16 -4.66
N HIS A 91 24.74 -15.84 -4.14
CA HIS A 91 24.87 -17.24 -3.74
C HIS A 91 25.29 -18.14 -4.89
N GLU A 92 24.68 -17.99 -6.07
CA GLU A 92 25.01 -18.78 -7.26
C GLU A 92 26.44 -18.48 -7.73
N MET A 93 26.84 -17.21 -7.75
CA MET A 93 28.20 -16.78 -8.08
C MET A 93 29.23 -17.38 -7.12
N LEU A 94 29.03 -17.23 -5.81
CA LEU A 94 29.95 -17.76 -4.79
C LEU A 94 30.04 -19.28 -4.86
N ARG A 95 28.92 -19.97 -5.10
CA ARG A 95 28.89 -21.43 -5.29
C ARG A 95 29.68 -21.84 -6.54
N HIS A 96 29.49 -21.14 -7.66
CA HIS A 96 30.18 -21.43 -8.91
C HIS A 96 31.69 -21.25 -8.75
N VAL A 97 32.14 -20.12 -8.18
CA VAL A 97 33.55 -19.85 -7.91
C VAL A 97 34.13 -20.90 -6.94
N SER A 98 33.40 -21.25 -5.88
CA SER A 98 33.84 -22.25 -4.90
C SER A 98 33.98 -23.67 -5.47
N LEU A 99 33.30 -24.00 -6.56
CA LEU A 99 33.31 -25.34 -7.17
C LEU A 99 34.26 -25.39 -8.38
N HIS A 100 34.20 -24.40 -9.26
CA HIS A 100 34.77 -24.46 -10.61
C HIS A 100 35.95 -23.52 -10.85
N ALA A 101 36.16 -22.48 -10.04
CA ALA A 101 37.27 -21.56 -10.29
C ALA A 101 38.63 -22.20 -9.93
N PRO A 102 39.67 -22.02 -10.78
CA PRO A 102 41.02 -22.47 -10.51
C PRO A 102 41.67 -21.54 -9.47
N LEU A 103 41.30 -21.76 -8.20
CA LEU A 103 41.75 -20.96 -7.06
C LEU A 103 42.65 -21.78 -6.14
N PRO A 104 43.66 -21.15 -5.51
CA PRO A 104 44.40 -21.74 -4.41
C PRO A 104 43.47 -22.23 -3.28
N PRO A 105 43.85 -23.29 -2.54
CA PRO A 105 43.02 -23.85 -1.47
C PRO A 105 42.63 -22.83 -0.39
N LYS A 106 43.53 -21.89 -0.07
CA LYS A 106 43.31 -20.83 0.92
C LYS A 106 42.13 -19.92 0.52
N ASP A 107 42.13 -19.47 -0.73
CA ASP A 107 41.11 -18.56 -1.25
C ASP A 107 39.75 -19.27 -1.36
N ARG A 108 39.75 -20.56 -1.71
CA ARG A 108 38.53 -21.38 -1.74
C ARG A 108 37.90 -21.52 -0.35
N GLU A 109 38.69 -21.70 0.70
CA GLU A 109 38.19 -21.75 2.08
C GLU A 109 37.68 -20.39 2.58
N GLU A 110 38.32 -19.30 2.16
CA GLU A 110 37.87 -17.95 2.49
C GLU A 110 36.51 -17.62 1.86
N ILE A 111 36.30 -18.01 0.60
CA ILE A 111 35.02 -17.86 -0.10
C ILE A 111 33.91 -18.67 0.58
N LYS A 112 34.21 -19.91 1.02
CA LYS A 112 33.25 -20.74 1.77
C LYS A 112 32.85 -20.09 3.09
N ARG A 113 33.82 -19.53 3.84
CA ARG A 113 33.57 -18.82 5.11
C ARG A 113 32.69 -17.60 4.86
N PHE A 114 33.02 -16.80 3.85
CA PHE A 114 32.23 -15.64 3.46
C PHE A 114 30.79 -16.01 3.10
N TYR A 115 30.61 -17.07 2.32
CA TYR A 115 29.29 -17.61 1.95
C TYR A 115 28.45 -17.98 3.17
N VAL A 116 29.04 -18.69 4.16
CA VAL A 116 28.32 -19.07 5.40
C VAL A 116 27.93 -17.83 6.21
N LEU A 117 28.86 -16.90 6.42
CA LEU A 117 28.60 -15.66 7.18
C LEU A 117 27.48 -14.84 6.54
N GLN A 118 27.54 -14.65 5.22
CA GLN A 118 26.54 -13.86 4.50
C GLN A 118 25.15 -14.51 4.57
N ARG A 119 25.08 -15.84 4.45
CA ARG A 119 23.83 -16.60 4.60
C ARG A 119 23.23 -16.46 5.99
N MET A 120 24.05 -16.35 7.03
CA MET A 120 23.57 -16.09 8.40
C MET A 120 23.08 -14.66 8.57
N SER A 121 23.81 -13.66 8.05
CA SER A 121 23.40 -12.25 8.11
C SER A 121 22.08 -11.99 7.38
N LEU A 122 21.86 -12.60 6.22
CA LEU A 122 20.60 -12.49 5.47
C LEU A 122 19.41 -13.11 6.21
N ARG A 123 19.61 -14.24 6.92
CA ARG A 123 18.59 -14.85 7.77
C ARG A 123 18.23 -13.95 8.94
N LEU A 124 19.23 -13.35 9.60
CA LEU A 124 19.01 -12.47 10.75
C LEU A 124 18.33 -11.16 10.33
N GLY A 125 18.73 -10.57 9.19
CA GLY A 125 18.13 -9.36 8.65
C GLY A 125 16.65 -9.53 8.30
N LEU A 126 16.25 -10.71 7.80
CA LEU A 126 14.84 -11.03 7.54
C LEU A 126 14.03 -11.13 8.84
N MET A 127 14.60 -11.64 9.93
CA MET A 127 13.96 -11.68 11.25
C MET A 127 13.82 -10.28 11.86
N LEU A 128 14.85 -9.43 11.77
CA LEU A 128 14.80 -8.04 12.27
C LEU A 128 13.80 -7.16 11.50
N LEU A 129 13.61 -7.40 10.20
CA LEU A 129 12.59 -6.71 9.39
C LEU A 129 11.16 -7.02 9.85
N THR A 130 10.92 -8.20 10.43
CA THR A 130 9.62 -8.52 11.04
C THR A 130 9.42 -7.83 12.38
N GLN A 131 10.50 -7.40 13.04
CA GLN A 131 10.49 -6.80 14.37
C GLN A 131 10.41 -5.27 14.35
N ASN A 132 10.98 -4.62 13.33
CA ASN A 132 10.95 -3.16 13.16
C ASN A 132 9.62 -2.60 12.65
N HIS A 133 8.56 -3.42 12.56
CA HIS A 133 7.27 -3.02 12.01
C HIS A 133 6.46 -2.07 12.92
N LEU A 134 7.02 -1.62 14.06
CA LEU A 134 6.25 -1.05 15.17
C LEU A 134 6.88 0.15 15.90
N SER A 135 7.92 0.78 15.36
CA SER A 135 8.46 1.99 15.98
C SER A 135 8.89 2.99 14.93
N HIS A 136 7.91 3.70 14.36
CA HIS A 136 8.20 4.96 13.69
C HIS A 136 7.39 6.08 14.35
N ARG A 137 8.01 6.69 15.37
CA ARG A 137 7.60 7.98 15.92
C ARG A 137 7.96 9.05 14.87
N SER A 138 6.95 9.65 14.26
CA SER A 138 7.13 10.70 13.23
C SER A 138 7.86 11.93 13.78
N PRO A 139 8.90 12.44 13.11
CA PRO A 139 9.35 13.81 13.29
C PRO A 139 8.42 14.75 12.51
N LYS A 140 7.81 15.71 13.20
CA LYS A 140 7.08 16.84 12.61
C LYS A 140 7.97 17.50 11.55
N ARG A 141 7.61 17.41 10.28
CA ARG A 141 8.22 18.23 9.21
C ARG A 141 7.15 19.02 8.48
N THR A 142 7.44 20.31 8.42
CA THR A 142 6.66 21.41 7.89
C THR A 142 6.37 21.27 6.40
N ALA A 143 5.26 21.90 6.03
CA ALA A 143 4.61 21.87 4.73
C ALA A 143 5.56 22.04 3.52
N SER A 144 5.51 21.07 2.61
CA SER A 144 5.92 21.27 1.21
C SER A 144 4.70 21.10 0.32
N ARG A 145 4.38 22.19 -0.37
CA ARG A 145 3.16 22.43 -1.13
C ARG A 145 3.27 21.77 -2.51
N ASN A 146 3.06 20.46 -2.59
CA ASN A 146 2.94 19.79 -3.88
C ASN A 146 1.54 20.03 -4.47
N ARG A 147 1.44 21.01 -5.37
CA ARG A 147 0.30 21.21 -6.27
C ARG A 147 0.27 20.07 -7.29
N VAL A 148 -0.29 18.93 -6.92
CA VAL A 148 -0.73 17.94 -7.91
C VAL A 148 -2.20 18.22 -8.18
N ALA A 149 -2.52 18.55 -9.42
CA ALA A 149 -3.87 18.80 -9.89
C ALA A 149 -4.74 17.55 -9.68
N LEU A 150 -5.45 17.51 -8.55
CA LEU A 150 -6.41 16.46 -8.26
C LEU A 150 -7.63 16.67 -9.16
N TRP A 151 -7.61 15.97 -10.30
CA TRP A 151 -8.75 15.46 -11.07
C TRP A 151 -10.06 16.26 -11.01
N ARG A 152 -10.47 16.83 -12.14
CA ARG A 152 -11.87 17.16 -12.43
C ARG A 152 -12.21 16.87 -13.89
N PRO A 153 -13.18 15.99 -14.17
CA PRO A 153 -13.88 16.10 -15.44
C PRO A 153 -15.38 15.95 -15.24
N TRP A 154 -16.13 17.06 -15.21
CA TRP A 154 -17.33 17.25 -16.03
C TRP A 154 -17.62 18.76 -16.09
N LYS A 155 -17.03 19.44 -17.07
CA LYS A 155 -17.61 20.68 -17.59
C LYS A 155 -18.58 20.26 -18.69
N LYS A 156 -19.86 20.52 -18.47
CA LYS A 156 -20.86 20.57 -19.53
C LYS A 156 -20.83 22.00 -20.05
N ASN A 157 -20.44 22.16 -21.31
CA ASN A 157 -20.91 23.29 -22.11
C ASN A 157 -22.21 22.87 -22.78
#